data_AF-A0A838IGI7-F1
#
_entry.id   AF-A0A838IGI7-F1
#
_cell.length_a   1.000
_cell.length_b   1.000
_cell.length_c   1.000
_cell.angle_alpha   90.00
_cell.angle_beta   90.00
_cell.angle_gamma   90.00
#
_symmetry.space_group_name_H-M   'P 1'
#
loop_
_entity.id
_entity.type
_entity.pdbx_description
1 polymer ?
#
loop_
_entity_poly.entity_id
_entity_poly.type
_entity_poly.pdbx_seq_one_letter_code
_entity_poly.pdbx_strand_id
1 'polypeptide(L)'
;MGVLADLTYTHLEVNSTVEGIQKTIEHAREVRHTPEDVYASLVLLVPSAMALRDRLVKYFAYQREHLFPRVCRVFGGDMEELGALDQYHVQIIESLDHFLSELPNDEDSEELSHKPMRIAYLELVFEEFLDLYERHCSLERTFYETYSTILFPGGAMTD
;
A
#
# COMPACT_ATOMS: atom_id res chain seq x y z
N MET A 1 15.93 -1.00 -17.30
CA MET A 1 14.88 0.03 -17.17
C MET A 1 15.36 1.05 -16.16
N GLY A 2 14.92 2.30 -16.25
CA GLY A 2 15.39 3.38 -15.37
C GLY A 2 14.62 3.41 -14.06
N VAL A 3 15.28 3.72 -12.94
CA VAL A 3 14.71 3.72 -11.58
C VAL A 3 13.39 4.50 -11.50
N LEU A 4 13.30 5.68 -12.14
CA LEU A 4 12.08 6.49 -12.15
C LEU A 4 10.87 5.77 -12.81
N ALA A 5 11.12 5.01 -13.88
CA ALA A 5 10.08 4.24 -14.55
C ALA A 5 9.61 3.08 -13.66
N ASP A 6 10.54 2.43 -12.95
CA ASP A 6 10.23 1.33 -12.02
C ASP A 6 9.40 1.83 -10.81
N LEU A 7 9.71 3.03 -10.28
CA LEU A 7 8.91 3.68 -9.22
C LEU A 7 7.51 4.02 -9.71
N THR A 8 7.40 4.66 -10.88
CA THR A 8 6.12 5.04 -11.48
C THR A 8 5.24 3.81 -11.75
N TYR A 9 5.84 2.75 -12.26
CA TYR A 9 5.15 1.48 -12.49
C TYR A 9 4.66 0.86 -11.18
N THR A 10 5.47 0.91 -10.12
CA THR A 10 5.07 0.39 -8.80
C THR A 10 3.84 1.13 -8.26
N HIS A 11 3.79 2.46 -8.32
CA HIS A 11 2.60 3.21 -7.88
C HIS A 11 1.37 2.89 -8.73
N LEU A 12 1.53 2.74 -10.05
CA LEU A 12 0.43 2.34 -10.93
C LEU A 12 -0.14 0.97 -10.51
N GLU A 13 0.72 0.00 -10.26
CA GLU A 13 0.29 -1.34 -9.84
C GLU A 13 -0.36 -1.33 -8.46
N VAL A 14 0.18 -0.57 -7.50
CA VAL A 14 -0.42 -0.42 -6.17
C VAL A 14 -1.81 0.21 -6.29
N ASN A 15 -1.94 1.32 -7.01
CA ASN A 15 -3.22 2.02 -7.19
C ASN A 15 -4.24 1.12 -7.88
N SER A 16 -3.84 0.39 -8.94
CA SER A 16 -4.74 -0.55 -9.62
C SER A 16 -5.20 -1.68 -8.69
N THR A 17 -4.33 -2.15 -7.79
CA THR A 17 -4.69 -3.22 -6.83
C THR A 17 -5.64 -2.66 -5.77
N VAL A 18 -5.35 -1.46 -5.26
CA VAL A 18 -6.19 -0.72 -4.31
C VAL A 18 -7.60 -0.51 -4.87
N GLU A 19 -7.71 0.02 -6.09
CA GLU A 19 -9.02 0.23 -6.74
C GLU A 19 -9.80 -1.08 -6.89
N GLY A 20 -9.10 -2.20 -7.16
CA GLY A 20 -9.70 -3.53 -7.22
C GLY A 20 -10.30 -3.94 -5.88
N ILE A 21 -9.53 -3.78 -4.80
CA ILE A 21 -9.98 -4.10 -3.44
C ILE A 21 -11.19 -3.23 -3.03
N GLN A 22 -11.13 -1.92 -3.27
CA GLN A 22 -12.24 -1.01 -2.96
C GLN A 22 -13.52 -1.43 -3.69
N LYS A 23 -13.46 -1.68 -4.99
CA LYS A 23 -14.61 -2.12 -5.78
C LYS A 23 -15.20 -3.44 -5.26
N THR A 24 -14.37 -4.35 -4.79
CA THR A 24 -14.84 -5.62 -4.22
C THR A 24 -15.49 -5.42 -2.84
N ILE A 25 -14.97 -4.53 -1.99
CA ILE A 25 -15.59 -4.16 -0.71
C ILE A 25 -16.93 -3.45 -0.95
N GLU A 26 -16.97 -2.48 -1.87
CA GLU A 26 -18.19 -1.77 -2.28
C GLU A 26 -19.24 -2.75 -2.81
N HIS A 27 -18.82 -3.69 -3.68
CA HIS A 27 -19.69 -4.74 -4.19
C HIS A 27 -20.25 -5.60 -3.04
N ALA A 28 -19.41 -6.06 -2.12
CA ALA A 28 -19.84 -6.85 -0.97
C ALA A 28 -20.85 -6.09 -0.07
N ARG A 29 -20.74 -4.75 0.00
CA ARG A 29 -21.67 -3.88 0.74
C ARG A 29 -23.01 -3.66 0.03
N GLU A 30 -22.97 -3.42 -1.27
CA GLU A 30 -24.14 -2.96 -2.04
C GLU A 30 -25.11 -4.09 -2.34
N VAL A 31 -24.64 -5.32 -2.52
CA VAL A 31 -25.54 -6.37 -2.94
C VAL A 31 -26.32 -6.97 -1.76
N ARG A 32 -27.63 -7.13 -1.98
CA ARG A 32 -28.57 -7.88 -1.13
C ARG A 32 -28.37 -9.39 -1.29
N HIS A 33 -27.12 -9.82 -1.22
CA HIS A 33 -26.73 -11.19 -1.45
C HIS A 33 -26.95 -12.05 -0.20
N THR A 34 -27.10 -13.36 -0.39
CA THR A 34 -27.09 -14.29 0.73
C THR A 34 -25.72 -14.20 1.42
N PRO A 35 -25.63 -14.60 2.70
CA PRO A 35 -24.37 -14.93 3.34
C PRO A 35 -23.29 -15.42 2.34
N GLU A 36 -23.45 -16.59 1.74
CA GLU A 36 -22.39 -17.28 0.99
C GLU A 36 -21.71 -16.41 -0.10
N ASP A 37 -22.48 -15.58 -0.82
CA ASP A 37 -22.02 -14.68 -1.87
C ASP A 37 -21.10 -13.55 -1.34
N VAL A 38 -21.38 -13.00 -0.16
CA VAL A 38 -20.54 -11.98 0.49
C VAL A 38 -19.22 -12.60 0.95
N TYR A 39 -19.24 -13.82 1.49
CA TYR A 39 -18.02 -14.52 1.93
C TYR A 39 -17.16 -14.85 0.73
N ALA A 40 -17.74 -15.38 -0.34
CA ALA A 40 -17.03 -15.62 -1.59
C ALA A 40 -16.36 -14.35 -2.13
N SER A 41 -17.06 -13.21 -2.07
CA SER A 41 -16.50 -11.91 -2.50
C SER A 41 -15.32 -11.47 -1.63
N LEU A 42 -15.42 -11.62 -0.30
CA LEU A 42 -14.35 -11.25 0.62
C LEU A 42 -13.13 -12.19 0.51
N VAL A 43 -13.35 -13.49 0.28
CA VAL A 43 -12.25 -14.45 0.03
C VAL A 43 -11.46 -14.09 -1.22
N LEU A 44 -12.11 -13.54 -2.26
CA LEU A 44 -11.42 -13.06 -3.47
C LEU A 44 -10.48 -11.87 -3.22
N LEU A 45 -10.61 -11.17 -2.08
CA LEU A 45 -9.70 -10.09 -1.69
C LEU A 45 -8.34 -10.63 -1.24
N VAL A 46 -8.30 -11.82 -0.63
CA VAL A 46 -7.10 -12.35 0.03
C VAL A 46 -5.89 -12.40 -0.90
N PRO A 47 -5.97 -12.99 -2.11
CA PRO A 47 -4.80 -13.04 -3.01
C PRO A 47 -4.34 -11.65 -3.45
N SER A 48 -5.27 -10.72 -3.68
CA SER A 48 -4.98 -9.36 -4.12
C SER A 48 -4.30 -8.54 -3.02
N ALA A 49 -4.79 -8.65 -1.79
CA ALA A 49 -4.24 -7.98 -0.62
C ALA A 49 -2.84 -8.53 -0.25
N MET A 50 -2.64 -9.85 -0.35
CA MET A 50 -1.31 -10.46 -0.17
C MET A 50 -0.31 -9.99 -1.24
N ALA A 51 -0.74 -9.95 -2.51
CA ALA A 51 0.11 -9.46 -3.60
C ALA A 51 0.46 -7.97 -3.42
N LEU A 52 -0.48 -7.14 -2.97
CA LEU A 52 -0.24 -5.75 -2.63
C LEU A 52 0.82 -5.62 -1.52
N ARG A 53 0.67 -6.40 -0.45
CA ARG A 53 1.63 -6.43 0.66
C ARG A 53 3.03 -6.79 0.19
N ASP A 54 3.18 -7.90 -0.54
CA ASP A 54 4.48 -8.34 -1.04
C ASP A 54 5.15 -7.29 -1.94
N ARG A 55 4.34 -6.59 -2.75
CA ARG A 55 4.82 -5.50 -3.60
C ARG A 55 5.32 -4.32 -2.76
N LEU A 56 4.54 -3.86 -1.78
CA LEU A 56 4.92 -2.75 -0.90
C LEU A 56 6.16 -3.07 -0.07
N VAL A 57 6.29 -4.30 0.46
CA VAL A 57 7.48 -4.74 1.19
C VAL A 57 8.73 -4.65 0.31
N LYS A 58 8.65 -5.17 -0.93
CA LYS A 58 9.78 -5.10 -1.88
C LYS A 58 10.11 -3.67 -2.27
N TYR A 59 9.08 -2.84 -2.47
CA TYR A 59 9.24 -1.43 -2.79
C TYR A 59 9.94 -0.66 -1.67
N PHE A 60 9.45 -0.75 -0.44
CA PHE A 60 10.05 -0.07 0.72
C PHE A 60 11.44 -0.60 1.05
N ALA A 61 11.70 -1.90 0.87
CA ALA A 61 13.04 -2.46 0.98
C ALA A 61 13.98 -1.84 -0.06
N TYR A 62 13.56 -1.75 -1.32
CA TYR A 62 14.34 -1.12 -2.38
C TYR A 62 14.70 0.33 -2.06
N GLN A 63 13.73 1.12 -1.57
CA GLN A 63 13.99 2.51 -1.20
C GLN A 63 15.03 2.63 -0.08
N ARG A 64 14.91 1.82 0.98
CA ARG A 64 15.85 1.79 2.11
C ARG A 64 17.25 1.33 1.72
N GLU A 65 17.35 0.32 0.89
CA GLU A 65 18.63 -0.30 0.55
C GLU A 65 19.37 0.45 -0.56
N HIS A 66 18.65 1.18 -1.42
CA HIS A 66 19.22 1.74 -2.64
C HIS A 66 18.99 3.23 -2.87
N LEU A 67 17.85 3.81 -2.46
CA LEU A 67 17.57 5.23 -2.69
C LEU A 67 18.03 6.10 -1.53
N PHE A 68 17.57 5.81 -0.32
CA PHE A 68 17.88 6.58 0.87
C PHE A 68 19.39 6.71 1.12
N PRO A 69 20.20 5.64 0.97
CA PRO A 69 21.64 5.75 1.19
C PRO A 69 22.35 6.67 0.18
N ARG A 70 21.80 6.90 -1.01
CA ARG A 70 22.39 7.85 -1.98
C ARG A 70 22.30 9.27 -1.45
N VAL A 71 21.17 9.62 -0.84
CA VAL A 71 20.94 10.94 -0.26
C VAL A 71 21.79 11.10 1.01
N CYS A 72 21.76 10.12 1.93
CA CYS A 72 22.58 10.16 3.14
C CYS A 72 24.08 10.32 2.85
N ARG A 73 24.60 9.69 1.79
CA ARG A 73 26.03 9.84 1.40
C ARG A 73 26.40 11.26 1.00
N VAL A 74 25.49 12.01 0.39
CA VAL A 74 25.75 13.40 -0.03
C VAL A 74 25.71 14.34 1.15
N PHE A 75 24.76 14.15 2.08
CA PHE A 75 24.58 15.02 3.25
C PHE A 75 25.38 14.60 4.49
N GLY A 76 25.97 13.40 4.49
CA GLY A 76 26.89 12.94 5.54
C GLY A 76 26.22 12.50 6.84
N GLY A 77 24.92 12.17 6.83
CA GLY A 77 24.19 11.75 8.02
C GLY A 77 22.75 11.31 7.75
N ASP A 78 22.07 10.93 8.83
CA ASP A 78 20.64 10.60 8.82
C ASP A 78 19.82 11.88 8.65
N MET A 79 18.75 11.77 7.84
CA MET A 79 17.85 12.88 7.54
C MET A 79 16.49 12.65 8.20
N GLU A 80 15.90 13.70 8.75
CA GLU A 80 14.59 13.63 9.41
C GLU A 80 13.50 13.17 8.44
N GLU A 81 13.55 13.64 7.19
CA GLU A 81 12.60 13.27 6.14
C GLU A 81 12.66 11.77 5.80
N LEU A 82 13.86 11.19 5.82
CA LEU A 82 14.07 9.76 5.60
C LEU A 82 13.56 8.92 6.77
N GLY A 83 13.75 9.42 8.00
CA GLY A 83 13.17 8.81 9.19
C GLY A 83 11.64 8.82 9.17
N ALA A 84 11.03 9.91 8.71
CA ALA A 84 9.59 10.00 8.55
C ALA A 84 9.06 9.02 7.48
N LEU A 85 9.73 8.92 6.32
CA LEU A 85 9.36 7.93 5.29
C LEU A 85 9.46 6.49 5.80
N ASP A 86 10.51 6.15 6.54
CA ASP A 86 10.66 4.80 7.10
C ASP A 86 9.60 4.46 8.13
N GLN A 87 9.19 5.43 8.97
CA GLN A 87 8.07 5.25 9.88
C GLN A 87 6.77 4.97 9.14
N TYR A 88 6.49 5.70 8.05
CA TYR A 88 5.33 5.41 7.20
C TYR A 88 5.41 4.02 6.57
N HIS A 89 6.58 3.56 6.12
CA HIS A 89 6.73 2.20 5.57
C HIS A 89 6.29 1.14 6.58
N VAL A 90 6.68 1.29 7.85
CA VAL A 90 6.29 0.37 8.92
C VAL A 90 4.77 0.42 9.14
N GLN A 91 4.21 1.63 9.32
CA GLN A 91 2.78 1.81 9.60
C GLN A 91 1.89 1.29 8.47
N ILE A 92 2.29 1.49 7.21
CA ILE A 92 1.55 1.00 6.04
C ILE A 92 1.51 -0.52 6.02
N ILE A 93 2.65 -1.19 6.27
CA ILE A 93 2.70 -2.65 6.30
C ILE A 93 1.90 -3.20 7.49
N GLU A 94 2.02 -2.59 8.67
CA GLU A 94 1.25 -2.98 9.86
C GLU A 94 -0.26 -2.83 9.64
N SER A 95 -0.70 -1.73 9.03
CA SER A 95 -2.11 -1.50 8.70
C SER A 95 -2.63 -2.48 7.66
N LEU A 96 -1.82 -2.81 6.64
CA LEU A 96 -2.20 -3.82 5.64
C LEU A 96 -2.19 -5.24 6.22
N ASP A 97 -1.29 -5.54 7.15
CA ASP A 97 -1.28 -6.81 7.91
C ASP A 97 -2.52 -6.93 8.79
N HIS A 98 -2.94 -5.83 9.43
CA HIS A 98 -4.20 -5.75 10.16
C HIS A 98 -5.38 -6.05 9.23
N PHE A 99 -5.47 -5.37 8.08
CA PHE A 99 -6.51 -5.64 7.08
C PHE A 99 -6.55 -7.11 6.65
N LEU A 100 -5.40 -7.71 6.33
CA LEU A 100 -5.29 -9.11 5.95
C LEU A 100 -5.76 -10.06 7.05
N SER A 101 -5.48 -9.74 8.32
CA SER A 101 -5.91 -10.55 9.46
C SER A 101 -7.42 -10.52 9.69
N GLU A 102 -8.09 -9.48 9.18
CA GLU A 102 -9.53 -9.31 9.32
C GLU A 102 -10.32 -9.92 8.14
N LEU A 103 -9.64 -10.25 7.03
CA LEU A 103 -10.24 -10.98 5.92
C LEU A 103 -10.61 -12.42 6.33
N PRO A 104 -11.64 -13.01 5.70
CA PRO A 104 -12.07 -14.35 6.06
C PRO A 104 -10.95 -15.37 5.85
N ASN A 105 -10.78 -16.26 6.81
CA ASN A 105 -9.87 -17.40 6.74
C ASN A 105 -10.65 -18.72 6.73
N ASP A 106 -9.99 -19.83 6.39
CA ASP A 106 -10.62 -21.16 6.29
C ASP A 106 -11.26 -21.66 7.60
N GLU A 107 -10.99 -20.99 8.72
CA GLU A 107 -11.52 -21.32 10.06
C GLU A 107 -12.75 -20.49 10.46
N ASP A 108 -13.07 -19.42 9.72
CA ASP A 108 -14.20 -18.55 10.03
C ASP A 108 -15.53 -19.20 9.65
N SER A 109 -16.49 -19.23 10.59
CA SER A 109 -17.85 -19.64 10.26
C SER A 109 -18.47 -18.61 9.32
N GLU A 110 -19.01 -19.04 8.17
CA GLU A 110 -19.66 -18.20 7.17
C GLU A 110 -20.57 -17.15 7.84
N GLU A 111 -21.45 -17.56 8.76
CA GLU A 111 -22.42 -16.73 9.49
C GLU A 111 -21.85 -15.49 10.24
N LEU A 112 -20.57 -15.50 10.63
CA LEU A 112 -19.89 -14.37 11.30
C LEU A 112 -19.35 -13.33 10.31
N SER A 113 -18.94 -13.77 9.12
CA SER A 113 -18.33 -12.93 8.06
C SER A 113 -19.34 -12.03 7.33
N HIS A 114 -20.65 -12.26 7.54
CA HIS A 114 -21.74 -11.55 6.84
C HIS A 114 -22.37 -10.40 7.57
N LYS A 115 -21.99 -10.16 8.81
CA LYS A 115 -22.60 -9.06 9.57
C LYS A 115 -22.26 -7.76 8.84
N PRO A 116 -23.25 -6.89 8.52
CA PRO A 116 -22.98 -5.60 7.89
C PRO A 116 -21.92 -4.77 8.64
N MET A 117 -21.88 -4.93 9.96
CA MET A 117 -20.87 -4.32 10.84
C MET A 117 -19.45 -4.83 10.57
N ARG A 118 -19.28 -6.08 10.10
CA ARG A 118 -17.98 -6.65 9.71
C ARG A 118 -17.48 -6.06 8.40
N ILE A 119 -18.37 -5.88 7.41
CA ILE A 119 -18.03 -5.25 6.13
C ILE A 119 -17.66 -3.77 6.35
N ALA A 120 -18.45 -3.04 7.13
CA ALA A 120 -18.15 -1.65 7.47
C ALA A 120 -16.83 -1.50 8.23
N TYR A 121 -16.51 -2.47 9.11
CA TYR A 121 -15.23 -2.49 9.80
C TYR A 121 -14.06 -2.83 8.86
N LEU A 122 -14.22 -3.78 7.93
CA LEU A 122 -13.22 -4.08 6.90
C LEU A 122 -12.95 -2.86 6.00
N GLU A 123 -14.00 -2.14 5.63
CA GLU A 123 -13.91 -0.88 4.88
C GLU A 123 -13.10 0.16 5.68
N LEU A 124 -13.44 0.37 6.95
CA LEU A 124 -12.72 1.29 7.84
C LEU A 124 -11.23 0.94 7.96
N VAL A 125 -10.91 -0.33 8.20
CA VAL A 125 -9.51 -0.80 8.32
C VAL A 125 -8.76 -0.60 7.01
N PHE A 126 -9.42 -0.80 5.86
CA PHE A 126 -8.81 -0.56 4.57
C PHE A 126 -8.62 0.94 4.29
N GLU A 127 -9.58 1.79 4.67
CA GLU A 127 -9.45 3.25 4.59
C GLU A 127 -8.28 3.79 5.43
N GLU A 128 -8.04 3.24 6.62
CA GLU A 128 -6.86 3.59 7.43
C GLU A 128 -5.54 3.31 6.70
N PHE A 129 -5.44 2.18 5.99
CA PHE A 129 -4.30 1.87 5.13
C PHE A 129 -4.15 2.89 4.00
N LEU A 130 -5.26 3.28 3.36
CA LEU A 130 -5.25 4.24 2.24
C LEU A 130 -4.78 5.62 2.68
N ASP A 131 -5.28 6.10 3.81
CA ASP A 131 -4.87 7.37 4.40
C ASP A 131 -3.36 7.41 4.69
N LEU A 132 -2.82 6.32 5.24
CA LEU A 132 -1.38 6.18 5.48
C LEU A 132 -0.58 6.18 4.18
N TYR A 133 -1.04 5.43 3.17
CA TYR A 133 -0.37 5.34 1.87
C TYR A 133 -0.43 6.66 1.09
N GLU A 134 -1.54 7.40 1.15
CA GLU A 134 -1.65 8.72 0.50
C GLU A 134 -0.68 9.73 1.13
N ARG A 135 -0.62 9.77 2.47
CA ARG A 135 0.33 10.65 3.19
C ARG A 135 1.77 10.30 2.88
N HIS A 136 2.10 9.01 2.82
CA HIS A 136 3.41 8.54 2.38
C HIS A 136 3.72 8.99 0.95
N CYS A 137 2.80 8.79 0.00
CA CYS A 137 2.99 9.22 -1.40
C CYS A 137 3.22 10.73 -1.51
N SER A 138 2.52 11.54 -0.71
CA SER A 138 2.75 12.99 -0.68
C SER A 138 4.15 13.34 -0.18
N LEU A 139 4.58 12.73 0.93
CA LEU A 139 5.90 12.95 1.51
C LEU A 139 7.01 12.48 0.56
N GLU A 140 6.82 11.32 -0.06
CA GLU A 140 7.74 10.71 -1.01
C GLU A 140 7.88 11.56 -2.28
N ARG A 141 6.78 12.12 -2.79
CA ARG A 141 6.82 13.06 -3.92
C ARG A 141 7.68 14.27 -3.58
N THR A 142 7.47 14.89 -2.42
CA THR A 142 8.29 16.03 -1.97
C THR A 142 9.76 15.62 -1.81
N PHE A 143 10.04 14.43 -1.29
CA PHE A 143 11.39 13.88 -1.20
C PHE A 143 12.02 13.72 -2.60
N TYR A 144 11.31 13.15 -3.56
CA TYR A 144 11.82 12.97 -4.93
C TYR A 144 12.02 14.29 -5.66
N GLU A 145 11.12 15.26 -5.51
CA GLU A 145 11.28 16.60 -6.06
C GLU A 145 12.56 17.26 -5.51
N THR A 146 12.75 17.19 -4.19
CA THR A 146 13.87 17.83 -3.48
C THR A 146 15.22 17.20 -3.82
N TYR A 147 15.27 15.87 -3.94
CA TYR A 147 16.54 15.13 -4.12
C TYR A 147 16.69 14.47 -5.50
N SER A 148 15.88 14.88 -6.47
CA SER A 148 15.85 14.33 -7.84
C SER A 148 17.23 14.25 -8.50
N THR A 149 18.06 15.28 -8.35
CA THR A 149 19.41 15.34 -8.93
C THR A 149 20.38 14.33 -8.31
N ILE A 150 20.17 13.95 -7.05
CA ILE A 150 20.96 12.95 -6.34
C ILE A 150 20.45 11.54 -6.68
N LEU A 151 19.13 11.37 -6.71
CA LEU A 151 18.47 10.08 -6.93
C LEU A 151 18.55 9.64 -8.40
N PHE A 152 18.44 10.60 -9.33
CA PHE A 152 18.34 10.40 -10.78
C PHE A 152 19.35 11.27 -11.55
N PRO A 153 20.67 11.05 -11.37
CA PRO A 153 21.71 11.91 -11.95
C PRO A 153 21.76 11.92 -13.49
N GLY A 154 21.12 10.95 -14.15
CA GLY A 154 20.98 10.90 -15.61
C GLY A 154 19.63 11.39 -16.16
N GLY A 155 18.67 11.74 -15.28
CA GLY A 155 17.30 12.15 -15.66
C GLY A 155 16.98 13.63 -15.43
N ALA A 156 17.81 14.36 -14.68
CA ALA A 156 17.61 15.79 -14.39
C ALA A 156 17.95 16.73 -15.58
N MET A 157 18.15 16.20 -16.79
CA MET A 157 18.56 16.93 -18.00
C MET A 157 17.50 16.91 -19.11
N THR A 158 16.33 16.33 -18.87
CA THR A 158 15.20 16.44 -19.80
C THR A 158 14.09 17.17 -19.08
N ASP A 159 14.03 18.49 -19.35
CA ASP A 159 12.84 19.33 -19.25
C ASP A 159 11.55 18.57 -19.61
#